data_AF-A0A5N7XMH0-F1
#
_entry.id   AF-A0A5N7XMH0-F1
#
_cell.length_a   1.000
_cell.length_b   1.000
_cell.length_c   1.000
_cell.angle_alpha   90.00
_cell.angle_beta   90.00
_cell.angle_gamma   90.00
#
_symmetry.space_group_name_H-M   'P 1'
#
loop_
_entity.id
_entity.type
_entity.pdbx_description
1 polymer ?
#
loop_
_entity_poly.entity_id
_entity_poly.type
_entity_poly.pdbx_seq_one_letter_code
_entity_poly.pdbx_strand_id
1 'polypeptide(L)'
;MSVHVLKNGNLDAGSTAPHNAPNNAPRTPRKGAALRLVSTKDLERDDWLEVRCTGIGSSDAAAAIGLNPYQSQLELWMQKTGKGDLLPVFDPNDDTSPMFWGTML
;
A
#
# COMPACT_ATOMS: atom_id res chain seq x y z
N MET A 1 1.81 12.37 15.95
CA MET A 1 2.09 11.68 14.67
C MET A 1 1.89 12.69 13.56
N SER A 2 2.99 13.26 13.06
CA SER A 2 2.98 14.33 12.06
C SER A 2 3.09 13.70 10.68
N VAL A 3 2.09 13.91 9.83
CA VAL A 3 2.15 13.55 8.41
C VAL A 3 2.98 14.59 7.67
N HIS A 4 4.16 14.19 7.19
CA HIS A 4 4.95 15.02 6.26
C HIS A 4 4.39 14.85 4.84
N VAL A 5 3.75 15.90 4.35
CA VAL A 5 3.32 16.03 2.96
C VAL A 5 4.49 16.57 2.15
N LEU A 6 5.00 15.77 1.21
CA LEU A 6 6.03 16.19 0.26
C LEU A 6 5.47 17.23 -0.73
N LYS A 7 6.24 18.28 -0.95
CA LYS A 7 5.89 19.51 -1.66
C LYS A 7 6.50 19.45 -3.06
N ASN A 8 5.68 19.27 -4.10
CA ASN A 8 6.19 19.24 -5.48
C ASN A 8 6.12 20.64 -6.11
N GLY A 9 7.27 21.14 -6.55
CA GLY A 9 7.52 22.50 -7.00
C GLY A 9 6.98 22.86 -8.38
N ASN A 10 6.79 24.16 -8.55
CA ASN A 10 6.35 24.90 -9.73
C ASN A 10 7.48 25.08 -10.76
N LEU A 11 7.18 24.91 -12.07
CA LEU A 11 8.05 25.33 -13.17
C LEU A 11 7.18 26.01 -14.25
N ASP A 12 7.27 27.35 -14.33
CA ASP A 12 6.71 28.17 -15.40
C ASP A 12 7.76 28.40 -16.49
N ALA A 13 7.43 28.10 -17.75
CA ALA A 13 7.83 28.89 -18.94
C ALA A 13 7.22 28.34 -20.25
N GLY A 14 6.37 29.15 -20.90
CA GLY A 14 6.38 29.30 -22.36
C GLY A 14 5.26 28.68 -23.21
N SER A 15 4.44 29.56 -23.79
CA SER A 15 3.97 29.56 -25.20
C SER A 15 2.61 28.95 -25.59
N THR A 16 1.73 29.85 -26.09
CA THR A 16 0.70 29.72 -27.16
C THR A 16 -0.62 28.94 -26.92
N ALA A 17 -1.74 29.63 -27.18
CA ALA A 17 -3.15 29.23 -27.00
C ALA A 17 -3.73 28.31 -28.13
N PRO A 18 -5.04 28.01 -28.19
CA PRO A 18 -5.74 27.06 -27.31
C PRO A 18 -6.54 26.03 -28.14
N HIS A 19 -6.25 24.74 -28.01
CA HIS A 19 -7.25 23.70 -28.29
C HIS A 19 -6.91 22.46 -27.47
N ASN A 20 -7.91 21.99 -26.72
CA ASN A 20 -7.88 20.81 -25.86
C ASN A 20 -7.24 21.02 -24.46
N ALA A 21 -7.94 21.79 -23.61
CA ALA A 21 -7.71 21.69 -22.17
C ALA A 21 -8.16 20.29 -21.71
N PRO A 22 -7.32 19.47 -21.05
CA PRO A 22 -7.81 18.30 -20.36
C PRO A 22 -8.75 18.80 -19.27
N ASN A 23 -10.03 18.39 -19.34
CA ASN A 23 -11.02 18.61 -18.30
C ASN A 23 -10.58 17.88 -17.01
N ASN A 24 -9.65 18.49 -16.27
CA ASN A 24 -9.18 18.01 -14.97
C ASN A 24 -9.90 18.76 -13.85
N ALA A 25 -11.22 18.94 -13.99
CA ALA A 25 -12.04 19.40 -12.89
C ALA A 25 -12.10 18.27 -11.84
N PRO A 26 -11.88 18.57 -10.54
CA PRO A 26 -12.00 17.56 -9.50
C PRO A 26 -13.44 17.04 -9.46
N ARG A 27 -13.66 15.83 -9.98
CA ARG A 27 -14.95 15.17 -9.88
C ARG A 27 -15.23 14.88 -8.41
N THR A 28 -16.34 15.38 -7.89
CA THR A 28 -16.83 15.01 -6.58
C THR A 28 -17.03 13.48 -6.54
N PRO A 29 -16.44 12.78 -5.54
CA PRO A 29 -16.60 11.34 -5.45
C PRO A 29 -18.08 11.02 -5.20
N ARG A 30 -18.60 10.05 -5.97
CA ARG A 30 -19.96 9.53 -5.76
C ARG A 30 -20.07 8.99 -4.33
N LYS A 31 -21.21 9.19 -3.67
CA LYS A 31 -21.49 8.55 -2.36
C LYS A 31 -21.24 7.04 -2.48
N GLY A 32 -20.41 6.50 -1.61
CA GLY A 32 -20.04 5.07 -1.57
C GLY A 32 -18.88 4.65 -2.50
N ALA A 33 -18.27 5.57 -3.24
CA ALA A 33 -17.05 5.25 -3.98
C ALA A 33 -15.88 5.03 -3.02
N ALA A 34 -15.03 4.03 -3.32
CA ALA A 34 -13.80 3.79 -2.57
C ALA A 34 -12.88 5.03 -2.66
N LEU A 35 -12.39 5.47 -1.51
CA LEU A 35 -11.41 6.55 -1.43
C LEU A 35 -10.03 6.00 -1.76
N ARG A 36 -9.34 6.64 -2.72
CA ARG A 36 -7.93 6.35 -3.00
C ARG A 36 -7.05 7.23 -2.13
N LEU A 37 -6.45 6.64 -1.09
CA LEU A 37 -5.59 7.36 -0.14
C LEU A 37 -4.20 7.65 -0.73
N VAL A 38 -3.64 6.71 -1.49
CA VAL A 38 -2.28 6.79 -2.06
C VAL A 38 -2.32 6.33 -3.52
N SER A 39 -1.51 6.96 -4.38
CA SER A 39 -1.27 6.47 -5.75
C SER A 39 -0.31 5.29 -5.69
N THR A 40 -0.69 4.15 -6.27
CA THR A 40 0.19 2.98 -6.36
C THR A 40 1.02 2.95 -7.65
N LYS A 41 0.89 3.98 -8.51
CA LYS A 41 1.71 4.12 -9.70
C LYS A 41 3.11 4.55 -9.29
N ASP A 42 4.12 3.87 -9.83
CA ASP A 42 5.55 4.18 -9.62
C ASP A 42 5.98 4.21 -8.14
N LEU A 43 5.23 3.51 -7.28
CA LEU A 43 5.54 3.39 -5.86
C LEU A 43 6.58 2.29 -5.66
N GLU A 44 7.65 2.61 -4.91
CA GLU A 44 8.64 1.62 -4.53
C GLU A 44 7.99 0.53 -3.67
N ARG A 45 8.57 -0.68 -3.72
CA ARG A 45 8.05 -1.83 -2.99
C ARG A 45 8.00 -1.57 -1.48
N ASP A 46 9.02 -0.95 -0.91
CA ASP A 46 9.11 -0.73 0.53
C ASP A 46 8.09 0.33 0.99
N ASP A 47 7.97 1.44 0.26
CA ASP A 47 6.92 2.44 0.47
C ASP A 47 5.51 1.83 0.36
N TRP A 48 5.32 0.94 -0.63
CA TRP A 48 4.05 0.23 -0.80
C TRP A 48 3.73 -0.68 0.39
N LEU A 49 4.72 -1.38 0.93
CA LEU A 49 4.57 -2.22 2.12
C LEU A 49 4.26 -1.37 3.36
N GLU A 50 4.95 -0.25 3.55
CA GLU A 50 4.71 0.66 4.67
C GLU A 50 3.27 1.22 4.64
N VAL A 51 2.83 1.72 3.49
CA VAL A 51 1.44 2.20 3.32
C VAL A 51 0.45 1.06 3.59
N ARG A 52 0.72 -0.16 3.13
CA ARG A 52 -0.16 -1.33 3.36
C ARG A 52 -0.18 -1.78 4.83
N CYS A 53 0.86 -1.50 5.60
CA CYS A 53 0.88 -1.76 7.04
C CYS A 53 -0.07 -0.83 7.82
N THR A 54 -0.53 0.28 7.24
CA THR A 54 -1.42 1.24 7.92
C THR A 54 -2.90 0.80 7.99
N GLY A 55 -3.29 -0.29 7.33
CA GLY A 55 -4.67 -0.76 7.29
C GLY A 55 -4.80 -2.28 7.19
N ILE A 56 -6.03 -2.78 7.26
CA ILE A 56 -6.37 -4.20 7.10
C ILE A 56 -6.80 -4.45 5.65
N GLY A 57 -6.04 -5.30 4.96
CA GLY A 57 -6.34 -5.75 3.60
C GLY A 57 -7.09 -7.08 3.55
N SER A 58 -7.45 -7.52 2.35
CA SER A 58 -8.08 -8.82 2.12
C SER A 58 -7.23 -10.00 2.60
N SER A 59 -5.90 -9.92 2.41
CA SER A 59 -4.93 -10.91 2.91
C SER A 59 -5.01 -11.05 4.44
N ASP A 60 -5.24 -9.93 5.12
CA ASP A 60 -5.19 -9.84 6.57
C ASP A 60 -6.50 -10.34 7.19
N ALA A 61 -7.61 -10.30 6.43
CA ALA A 61 -8.92 -10.67 6.90
C ALA A 61 -8.97 -12.11 7.43
N ALA A 62 -8.34 -13.07 6.73
CA ALA A 62 -8.29 -14.46 7.17
C ALA A 62 -7.48 -14.64 8.46
N ALA A 63 -6.36 -13.92 8.60
CA ALA A 63 -5.56 -13.93 9.82
C ALA A 63 -6.31 -13.28 10.99
N ALA A 64 -7.01 -12.17 10.74
CA ALA A 64 -7.81 -11.45 11.73
C ALA A 64 -8.93 -12.30 12.34
N ILE A 65 -9.49 -13.26 11.57
CA ILE A 65 -10.51 -14.20 12.07
C ILE A 65 -9.95 -15.58 12.43
N GLY A 66 -8.63 -15.76 12.40
CA GLY A 66 -7.97 -17.02 12.78
C GLY A 66 -8.12 -18.18 11.80
N LEU A 67 -8.42 -17.90 10.52
CA LEU A 67 -8.55 -18.92 9.46
C LEU A 67 -7.31 -19.00 8.54
N ASN A 68 -6.28 -18.18 8.76
CA ASN A 68 -5.04 -18.23 8.00
C ASN A 68 -4.07 -19.27 8.61
N PRO A 69 -3.65 -20.32 7.87
CA PRO A 69 -2.70 -21.31 8.37
C PRO A 69 -1.26 -20.81 8.44
N TYR A 70 -0.94 -19.67 7.79
CA TYR A 70 0.42 -19.13 7.69
C TYR A 70 0.65 -17.91 8.58
N GLN A 71 -0.39 -17.36 9.20
CA GLN A 71 -0.28 -16.19 10.07
C GLN A 71 -1.34 -16.21 11.16
N SER A 72 -0.90 -16.07 12.41
CA SER A 72 -1.74 -15.92 13.58
C SER A 72 -2.28 -14.49 13.75
N GLN A 73 -3.34 -14.35 14.53
CA GLN A 73 -3.91 -13.04 14.91
C GLN A 73 -2.89 -12.14 15.62
N LEU A 74 -2.00 -12.72 16.43
CA LEU A 74 -0.97 -11.99 17.16
C LEU A 74 0.11 -11.45 16.21
N GLU A 75 0.57 -12.27 15.27
CA GLU A 75 1.56 -11.84 14.27
C GLU A 75 1.01 -10.71 13.40
N LEU A 76 -0.27 -10.79 12.99
CA LEU A 76 -0.94 -9.71 12.29
C LEU A 76 -0.95 -8.43 13.13
N TRP A 77 -1.31 -8.51 14.43
CA TRP A 77 -1.27 -7.36 15.33
C TRP A 77 0.13 -6.77 15.47
N MET A 78 1.16 -7.61 15.58
CA MET A 78 2.55 -7.16 15.66
C MET A 78 2.94 -6.39 14.41
N GLN A 79 2.65 -6.91 13.21
CA GLN A 79 2.91 -6.22 11.95
C GLN A 79 2.20 -4.87 11.86
N LYS A 80 0.90 -4.81 12.17
CA LYS A 80 0.09 -3.58 12.04
C LYS A 80 0.36 -2.53 13.11
N THR A 81 1.05 -2.89 14.20
CA THR A 81 1.40 -1.96 15.29
C THR A 81 2.90 -1.63 15.36
N GLY A 82 3.63 -1.87 14.26
CA GLY A 82 5.05 -1.52 14.15
C GLY A 82 5.97 -2.39 14.99
N LYS A 83 5.55 -3.62 15.31
CA LYS A 83 6.33 -4.62 16.06
C LYS A 83 6.73 -5.81 15.19
N GLY A 84 6.71 -5.64 13.86
CA GLY A 84 7.05 -6.67 12.89
C GLY A 84 8.47 -7.21 13.09
N ASP A 85 9.41 -6.37 13.53
CA ASP A 85 10.80 -6.75 13.77
C ASP A 85 11.00 -7.77 14.90
N LEU A 86 9.97 -8.00 15.73
CA LEU A 86 9.97 -9.04 16.75
C LEU A 86 9.60 -10.42 16.20
N LEU A 87 9.12 -10.49 14.96
CA LEU A 87 8.75 -11.74 14.32
C LEU A 87 9.99 -12.45 13.75
N PRO A 88 9.96 -13.79 13.64
CA PRO A 88 10.99 -14.54 12.95
C PRO A 88 11.17 -14.02 11.53
N VAL A 89 12.42 -13.81 11.12
CA VAL A 89 12.75 -13.44 9.73
C VAL A 89 12.48 -14.65 8.84
N PHE A 90 11.62 -14.46 7.84
CA PHE A 90 11.42 -15.44 6.77
C PHE A 90 12.59 -15.37 5.79
N ASP A 91 13.14 -16.52 5.41
CA ASP A 91 14.11 -16.59 4.31
C ASP A 91 13.36 -16.57 2.97
N PRO A 92 13.46 -15.49 2.18
CA PRO A 92 12.78 -15.37 0.89
C PRO A 92 13.28 -16.36 -0.17
N ASN A 93 14.35 -17.12 0.09
CA ASN A 93 14.87 -18.15 -0.80
C ASN A 93 14.57 -19.58 -0.30
N ASP A 94 13.79 -19.75 0.77
CA ASP A 94 13.38 -21.07 1.26
C ASP A 94 12.33 -21.70 0.31
N ASP A 95 12.82 -22.52 -0.62
CA ASP A 95 12.01 -23.22 -1.61
C ASP A 95 11.14 -24.36 -1.04
N THR A 96 11.31 -24.69 0.24
CA THR A 96 10.45 -25.65 0.94
C THR A 96 9.16 -25.01 1.47
N SER A 97 9.14 -23.68 1.58
CA SER A 97 7.99 -22.93 2.08
C SER A 97 6.91 -22.74 1.00
N PRO A 98 5.63 -23.00 1.31
CA PRO A 98 4.52 -22.65 0.41
C PRO A 98 4.46 -21.16 0.04
N MET A 99 5.02 -20.27 0.89
CA MET A 99 5.05 -18.83 0.63
C MET A 99 6.04 -18.45 -0.50
N PHE A 100 7.12 -19.20 -0.67
CA PHE A 100 8.10 -18.98 -1.74
C PHE A 100 7.44 -19.17 -3.12
N TRP A 101 6.81 -20.32 -3.32
CA TRP A 101 6.12 -20.64 -4.59
C TRP A 101 4.96 -19.69 -4.88
N GLY A 102 4.27 -19.19 -3.85
CA GLY A 102 3.21 -18.18 -4.00
C GLY A 102 3.71 -16.79 -4.43
N THR A 103 4.99 -16.49 -4.25
CA THR A 103 5.61 -15.22 -4.69
C THR A 103 6.24 -15.35 -6.09
N MET A 104 6.73 -16.54 -6.44
CA MET A 104 7.46 -16.78 -7.68
C MET A 104 6.57 -17.07 -8.90
N LEU A 105 5.43 -17.74 -8.71
CA LEU A 105 4.49 -18.13 -9.78
C LEU A 105 3.48 -17.03 -10.13
#